data_AF-X0YY42-F1
#
_entry.id   AF-X0YY42-F1
#
_cell.length_a   1.000
_cell.length_b   1.000
_cell.length_c   1.000
_cell.angle_alpha   90.00
_cell.angle_beta   90.00
_cell.angle_gamma   90.00
#
_symmetry.space_group_name_H-M   'P 1'
#
loop_
_entity.id
_entity.type
_entity.pdbx_description
1 polymer ?
#
loop_
_entity_poly.entity_id
_entity_poly.type
_entity_poly.pdbx_seq_one_letter_code
_entity_poly.pdbx_strand_id
1 'polypeptide(L)'
;MVAFARRRLSEQLKKRGAMSSEIVFADEVLNPEALTIGFARRFATYKRSTLIFHDLERLAKILNNKNRPVQIIFAGKAHPKDSPGKELIQEIVQIARQEQFRRSIIFIEDYDISVSRYLVQGVDVWLSTPLRLEEASGTS
;
A
#
# COMPACT_ATOMS: atom_id res chain seq x y z
N MET A 1 9.67 -0.60 -11.03
CA MET A 1 8.61 -0.21 -10.08
C MET A 1 9.16 0.22 -8.71
N VAL A 2 10.03 -0.56 -8.05
CA VAL A 2 10.53 -0.25 -6.69
C VAL A 2 11.15 1.15 -6.58
N ALA A 3 12.03 1.53 -7.50
CA ALA A 3 12.64 2.87 -7.50
C ALA A 3 11.60 4.00 -7.60
N PHE A 4 10.52 3.80 -8.38
CA PHE A 4 9.42 4.77 -8.46
C PHE A 4 8.67 4.88 -7.13
N ALA A 5 8.36 3.75 -6.50
CA ALA A 5 7.67 3.71 -5.21
C ALA A 5 8.48 4.38 -4.09
N ARG A 6 9.80 4.08 -4.00
CA ARG A 6 10.72 4.74 -3.05
C ARG A 6 10.77 6.24 -3.25
N ARG A 7 10.95 6.70 -4.50
CA ARG A 7 10.94 8.13 -4.84
C ARG A 7 9.65 8.81 -4.40
N ARG A 8 8.49 8.23 -4.72
CA ARG A 8 7.18 8.79 -4.34
C ARG A 8 7.02 8.86 -2.82
N LEU A 9 7.43 7.81 -2.09
CA LEU A 9 7.37 7.78 -0.64
C LEU A 9 8.28 8.86 -0.02
N SER A 10 9.52 9.00 -0.52
CA SER A 10 10.47 10.03 -0.09
C SER A 10 9.91 11.45 -0.34
N GLU A 11 9.34 11.71 -1.51
CA GLU A 11 8.69 12.99 -1.84
C GLU A 11 7.48 13.28 -0.92
N GLN A 12 6.66 12.26 -0.62
CA GLN A 12 5.52 12.36 0.30
C GLN A 12 5.96 12.68 1.74
N LEU A 13 7.00 12.02 2.24
CA LEU A 13 7.56 12.26 3.57
C LEU A 13 8.16 13.67 3.68
N LYS A 14 8.89 14.13 2.66
CA LYS A 14 9.42 15.51 2.59
C LYS A 14 8.33 16.56 2.68
N LYS A 15 7.24 16.39 1.92
CA LYS A 15 6.09 17.31 1.95
C LYS A 15 5.42 17.39 3.33
N ARG A 16 5.52 16.34 4.13
CA ARG A 16 4.95 16.27 5.49
C ARG A 16 5.90 16.77 6.57
N GLY A 17 7.11 17.20 6.22
CA GLY A 17 8.13 17.62 7.18
C GLY A 17 8.64 16.46 8.04
N ALA A 18 8.68 15.24 7.49
CA ALA A 18 9.22 14.07 8.18
C ALA A 18 10.72 14.24 8.49
N MET A 19 11.22 13.49 9.47
CA MET A 19 12.64 13.54 9.84
C MET A 19 13.54 13.01 8.72
N SER A 20 14.79 13.47 8.67
CA SER A 20 15.78 12.98 7.70
C SER A 20 15.94 11.46 7.73
N SER A 21 15.84 10.85 8.92
CA SER A 21 15.92 9.39 9.09
C SER A 21 14.74 8.65 8.42
N GLU A 22 13.52 9.19 8.47
CA GLU A 22 12.36 8.61 7.80
C GLU A 22 12.47 8.72 6.28
N ILE A 23 13.04 9.83 5.79
CA ILE A 23 13.29 10.06 4.36
C ILE A 23 14.33 9.06 3.84
N VAL A 24 15.45 8.87 4.56
CA VAL A 24 16.47 7.88 4.22
C VAL A 24 15.89 6.47 4.27
N PHE A 25 15.07 6.16 5.28
CA PHE A 25 14.40 4.87 5.38
C PHE A 25 13.54 4.58 4.14
N ALA A 26 12.86 5.57 3.57
CA ALA A 26 12.09 5.40 2.33
C ALA A 26 12.93 5.01 1.11
N ASP A 27 14.24 5.23 1.11
CA ASP A 27 15.12 4.79 0.04
C ASP A 27 15.54 3.31 0.20
N GLU A 28 15.31 2.73 1.39
CA GLU A 28 15.64 1.34 1.73
C GLU A 28 14.44 0.38 1.74
N VAL A 29 13.21 0.90 1.72
CA VAL A 29 12.00 0.05 1.71
C VAL A 29 11.84 -0.72 0.41
N LEU A 30 11.08 -1.82 0.45
CA LEU A 30 10.82 -2.72 -0.67
C LEU A 30 12.07 -3.43 -1.22
N ASN A 31 11.92 -4.71 -1.55
CA ASN A 31 12.93 -5.51 -2.23
C ASN A 31 12.52 -5.70 -3.70
N PRO A 32 13.38 -5.41 -4.69
CA PRO A 32 13.12 -5.67 -6.11
C PRO A 32 12.85 -7.14 -6.46
N GLU A 33 13.35 -8.08 -5.65
CA GLU A 33 13.17 -9.52 -5.87
C GLU A 33 12.00 -10.10 -5.07
N ALA A 34 11.29 -9.28 -4.29
CA ALA A 34 10.13 -9.72 -3.53
C ALA A 34 8.86 -9.71 -4.38
N LEU A 35 8.00 -10.71 -4.15
CA LEU A 35 6.65 -10.72 -4.73
C LEU A 35 5.90 -9.49 -4.21
N THR A 36 5.46 -8.66 -5.13
CA THR A 36 4.79 -7.39 -4.87
C THR A 36 3.29 -7.52 -5.10
N ILE A 37 2.52 -7.30 -4.04
CA ILE A 37 1.06 -7.23 -4.08
C ILE A 37 0.65 -5.76 -4.19
N GLY A 38 -0.07 -5.40 -5.24
CA GLY A 38 -0.64 -4.07 -5.41
C GLY A 38 -2.10 -4.01 -4.98
N PHE A 39 -2.45 -2.98 -4.21
CA PHE A 39 -3.84 -2.57 -4.02
C PHE A 39 -3.94 -1.09 -4.36
N ALA A 40 -4.47 -0.76 -5.54
CA ALA A 40 -4.63 0.63 -5.94
C ALA A 40 -6.04 0.96 -6.43
N ARG A 41 -6.76 1.81 -5.68
CA ARG A 41 -8.13 2.25 -6.00
C ARG A 41 -8.59 3.34 -5.04
N ARG A 42 -9.73 3.98 -5.34
CA ARG A 42 -10.45 4.81 -4.35
C ARG A 42 -10.81 3.94 -3.14
N PHE A 43 -10.51 4.43 -1.93
CA PHE A 43 -10.87 3.77 -0.68
C PHE A 43 -12.35 3.95 -0.37
N ALA A 44 -13.03 2.84 -0.13
CA ALA A 44 -14.43 2.72 0.29
C ALA A 44 -14.58 1.41 1.05
N THR A 45 -15.51 1.35 2.01
CA THR A 45 -15.69 0.21 2.91
C THR A 45 -15.98 -1.09 2.18
N TYR A 46 -16.81 -1.06 1.13
CA TYR A 46 -17.15 -2.24 0.34
C TYR A 46 -15.95 -2.86 -0.41
N LYS A 47 -14.87 -2.11 -0.65
CA LYS A 47 -13.67 -2.63 -1.33
C LYS A 47 -12.77 -3.47 -0.41
N ARG A 48 -13.03 -3.43 0.90
CA ARG A 48 -12.37 -4.22 1.94
C ARG A 48 -10.83 -4.18 1.84
N SER A 49 -10.27 -2.98 1.73
CA SER A 49 -8.81 -2.78 1.65
C SER A 49 -8.05 -3.31 2.85
N THR A 50 -8.70 -3.38 4.01
CA THR A 50 -8.12 -3.84 5.29
C THR A 50 -8.34 -5.33 5.53
N LEU A 51 -9.01 -6.07 4.63
CA LEU A 51 -9.26 -7.51 4.81
C LEU A 51 -7.97 -8.32 4.98
N ILE A 52 -6.89 -7.88 4.34
CA ILE A 52 -5.57 -8.50 4.46
C ILE A 52 -4.97 -8.39 5.87
N PHE A 53 -5.46 -7.46 6.69
CA PHE A 53 -5.02 -7.26 8.08
C PHE A 53 -5.85 -8.02 9.11
N HIS A 54 -6.84 -8.81 8.69
CA HIS A 54 -7.69 -9.56 9.61
C HIS A 54 -6.88 -10.47 10.56
N ASP A 55 -5.79 -11.05 10.06
CA ASP A 55 -4.84 -11.86 10.83
C ASP A 55 -3.42 -11.30 10.66
N LEU A 56 -3.08 -10.34 11.52
CA LEU A 56 -1.79 -9.66 11.50
C LEU A 56 -0.62 -10.60 11.80
N GLU A 57 -0.81 -11.62 12.65
CA GLU A 57 0.25 -12.57 12.98
C GLU A 57 0.61 -13.43 11.76
N ARG A 58 -0.40 -13.95 11.05
CA ARG A 58 -0.20 -14.68 9.81
C ARG A 58 0.41 -13.78 8.74
N LEU A 59 -0.06 -12.53 8.62
CA LEU A 59 0.51 -11.58 7.67
C LEU A 59 1.99 -11.31 7.97
N ALA A 60 2.36 -11.10 9.24
CA ALA A 60 3.75 -10.88 9.65
C ALA A 60 4.64 -12.07 9.29
N LYS A 61 4.17 -13.32 9.49
CA LYS A 61 4.90 -14.52 9.08
C LYS A 61 5.15 -14.58 7.57
N ILE A 62 4.18 -14.13 6.76
CA ILE A 62 4.30 -14.11 5.29
C ILE A 62 5.29 -13.02 4.86
N LEU A 63 5.11 -11.79 5.32
CA LEU A 63 5.90 -10.63 4.88
C LEU A 63 7.36 -10.66 5.34
N ASN A 64 7.66 -11.38 6.43
CA ASN A 64 9.01 -11.49 6.98
C ASN A 64 9.72 -12.82 6.62
N ASN A 65 9.16 -13.60 5.69
CA ASN A 65 9.81 -14.82 5.22
C ASN A 65 11.00 -14.51 4.29
N LYS A 66 12.22 -14.73 4.78
CA LYS A 66 13.46 -14.45 4.02
C LYS A 66 13.63 -15.30 2.76
N ASN A 67 13.10 -16.52 2.75
CA ASN A 67 13.23 -17.45 1.62
C ASN A 67 12.17 -17.19 0.54
N ARG A 68 11.06 -16.54 0.89
CA ARG A 68 9.95 -16.20 0.00
C ARG A 68 9.45 -14.80 0.32
N PRO A 69 10.23 -13.76 -0.03
CA PRO A 69 9.92 -12.40 0.36
C PRO A 69 8.67 -11.89 -0.33
N VAL A 70 7.77 -11.27 0.44
CA VAL A 70 6.50 -10.69 -0.02
C VAL A 70 6.37 -9.26 0.52
N GLN A 71 5.85 -8.37 -0.32
CA GLN A 71 5.59 -6.97 0.02
C GLN A 71 4.25 -6.49 -0.55
N ILE A 72 3.71 -5.43 0.03
CA ILE A 72 2.41 -4.87 -0.32
C ILE A 72 2.55 -3.36 -0.57
N ILE A 73 1.99 -2.91 -1.68
CA ILE A 73 1.88 -1.49 -2.03
C ILE A 73 0.42 -1.12 -2.08
N PHE A 74 0.00 -0.26 -1.16
CA PHE A 74 -1.28 0.41 -1.23
C PHE A 74 -1.13 1.74 -1.96
N ALA A 75 -2.10 2.09 -2.79
CA ALA A 75 -2.21 3.42 -3.36
C ALA A 75 -3.68 3.84 -3.50
N GLY A 76 -3.98 5.10 -3.23
CA GLY A 76 -5.35 5.57 -3.39
C GLY A 76 -5.64 6.85 -2.64
N LYS A 77 -6.90 7.23 -2.71
CA LYS A 77 -7.47 8.35 -1.97
C LYS A 77 -8.90 8.02 -1.54
N ALA A 78 -9.30 8.58 -0.40
CA ALA A 78 -10.69 8.60 0.02
C ALA A 78 -11.36 9.87 -0.51
N HIS A 79 -12.69 9.83 -0.65
CA HIS A 79 -13.42 11.05 -1.00
C HIS A 79 -13.37 12.04 0.18
N PRO A 80 -13.27 13.37 -0.04
CA PRO A 80 -13.16 14.34 1.04
C PRO A 80 -14.31 14.30 2.07
N LYS A 81 -15.49 13.86 1.66
CA LYS A 81 -16.68 13.69 2.52
C LYS A 81 -16.89 12.26 3.05
N ASP A 82 -16.01 11.32 2.71
CA ASP A 82 -16.12 9.92 3.11
C ASP A 82 -15.20 9.66 4.30
N SER A 83 -15.74 9.85 5.52
CA SER A 83 -15.00 9.58 6.76
C SER A 83 -14.58 8.12 6.88
N PRO A 84 -15.45 7.12 6.62
CA PRO A 84 -15.06 5.71 6.65
C PRO A 84 -13.89 5.38 5.71
N GLY A 85 -13.88 5.93 4.50
CA GLY A 85 -12.76 5.74 3.57
C GLY A 85 -11.43 6.30 4.09
N LYS A 86 -11.46 7.42 4.83
CA LYS A 86 -10.27 8.00 5.46
C LYS A 86 -9.78 7.18 6.65
N GLU A 87 -10.70 6.62 7.45
CA GLU A 87 -10.38 5.73 8.57
C GLU A 87 -9.63 4.49 8.06
N LEU A 88 -10.06 3.89 6.94
CA LEU A 88 -9.34 2.78 6.32
C LEU A 88 -7.90 3.14 5.92
N ILE A 89 -7.69 4.33 5.35
CA ILE A 89 -6.35 4.81 4.99
C ILE A 89 -5.51 5.01 6.26
N GLN A 90 -6.10 5.59 7.31
CA GLN A 90 -5.42 5.78 8.58
C GLN A 90 -5.00 4.45 9.20
N GLU A 91 -5.89 3.45 9.20
CA GLU A 91 -5.60 2.09 9.67
C GLU A 91 -4.43 1.46 8.89
N ILE A 92 -4.47 1.51 7.55
CA ILE A 92 -3.39 0.99 6.69
C ILE A 92 -2.05 1.66 7.04
N VAL A 93 -2.04 3.00 7.15
CA VAL A 93 -0.81 3.76 7.45
C VAL A 93 -0.30 3.45 8.86
N GLN A 94 -1.18 3.28 9.84
CA GLN A 94 -0.81 2.90 11.20
C GLN A 94 -0.18 1.50 11.24
N ILE A 95 -0.78 0.53 10.54
CA ILE A 95 -0.23 -0.83 10.45
C ILE A 95 1.10 -0.82 9.70
N ALA A 96 1.18 -0.13 8.57
CA ALA A 96 2.41 -0.02 7.79
C ALA A 96 3.57 0.59 8.58
N ARG A 97 3.31 1.42 9.59
CA ARG A 97 4.36 2.02 10.45
C ARG A 97 4.90 1.08 11.53
N GLN A 98 4.24 -0.06 11.80
CA GLN A 98 4.72 -1.00 12.80
C GLN A 98 6.05 -1.62 12.37
N GLU A 99 6.95 -1.88 13.33
CA GLU A 99 8.31 -2.35 13.07
C GLU A 99 8.37 -3.60 12.18
N GLN A 100 7.43 -4.53 12.38
CA GLN A 100 7.35 -5.78 11.63
C GLN A 100 6.80 -5.64 10.19
N PHE A 101 6.29 -4.45 9.82
CA PHE A 101 5.65 -4.18 8.53
C PHE A 101 6.30 -3.04 7.74
N ARG A 102 6.99 -2.11 8.40
CA ARG A 102 7.50 -0.85 7.81
C ARG A 102 8.41 -0.99 6.59
N ARG A 103 9.02 -2.15 6.37
CA ARG A 103 9.85 -2.43 5.19
C ARG A 103 9.08 -3.11 4.05
N SER A 104 7.98 -3.77 4.37
CA SER A 104 7.24 -4.63 3.44
C SER A 104 5.86 -4.07 3.07
N ILE A 105 5.33 -3.10 3.81
CA ILE A 105 4.05 -2.45 3.49
C ILE A 105 4.30 -0.95 3.31
N ILE A 106 3.92 -0.43 2.14
CA ILE A 106 3.97 1.01 1.87
C ILE A 106 2.62 1.53 1.41
N PHE A 107 2.37 2.81 1.65
CA PHE A 107 1.21 3.53 1.17
C PHE A 107 1.66 4.73 0.32
N ILE A 108 1.29 4.73 -0.96
CA ILE A 108 1.56 5.82 -1.91
C ILE A 108 0.31 6.71 -2.01
N GLU A 109 0.45 7.96 -1.60
CA GLU A 109 -0.61 8.96 -1.72
C GLU A 109 -0.81 9.45 -3.15
N ASP A 110 -1.91 10.16 -3.38
CA ASP A 110 -2.22 10.83 -4.65
C ASP A 110 -2.20 9.91 -5.86
N TYR A 111 -2.83 8.74 -5.72
CA TYR A 111 -3.04 7.82 -6.84
C TYR A 111 -3.73 8.51 -8.02
N ASP A 112 -3.00 8.59 -9.12
CA ASP A 112 -3.39 9.13 -10.40
C ASP A 112 -3.04 8.13 -11.53
N ILE A 113 -3.30 8.51 -12.78
CA ILE A 113 -2.99 7.67 -13.95
C ILE A 113 -1.49 7.34 -14.04
N SER A 114 -0.62 8.25 -13.59
CA SER A 114 0.83 8.04 -13.60
C SER A 114 1.21 6.94 -12.60
N VAL A 115 0.76 7.04 -11.34
CA VAL A 115 0.96 6.01 -10.32
C VAL A 115 0.36 4.67 -10.77
N SER A 116 -0.85 4.70 -11.35
CA SER A 116 -1.51 3.51 -11.91
C SER A 116 -0.65 2.78 -12.93
N ARG A 117 -0.08 3.52 -13.89
CA ARG A 117 0.73 2.93 -14.95
C ARG A 117 1.94 2.16 -14.38
N TYR A 118 2.61 2.72 -13.38
CA TYR A 118 3.75 2.05 -12.74
C TYR A 118 3.35 0.85 -11.90
N LEU A 119 2.21 0.92 -11.19
CA LEU A 119 1.76 -0.18 -10.34
C LEU A 119 1.22 -1.35 -11.19
N VAL A 120 0.36 -1.10 -12.16
CA VAL A 120 -0.23 -2.15 -13.01
C VAL A 120 0.84 -2.94 -13.76
N GLN A 121 1.90 -2.27 -14.24
CA GLN A 121 3.02 -2.94 -14.92
C GLN A 121 4.04 -3.56 -13.96
N GLY A 122 3.99 -3.21 -12.68
CA GLY A 122 5.09 -3.41 -11.75
C GLY A 122 4.80 -4.36 -10.60
N VAL A 123 3.54 -4.62 -10.30
CA VAL A 123 3.15 -5.58 -9.26
C VAL A 123 2.91 -6.96 -9.87
N ASP A 124 3.20 -8.00 -9.10
CA ASP A 124 2.99 -9.39 -9.50
C ASP A 124 1.55 -9.83 -9.28
N VAL A 125 0.90 -9.30 -8.23
CA VAL A 125 -0.47 -9.65 -7.86
C VAL A 125 -1.27 -8.37 -7.63
N TRP A 126 -2.37 -8.21 -8.38
CA TRP A 126 -3.33 -7.13 -8.15
C TRP A 126 -4.45 -7.59 -7.21
N LEU A 127 -4.43 -7.12 -5.97
CA LEU A 127 -5.38 -7.55 -4.95
C LEU A 127 -6.74 -6.87 -5.15
N SER A 128 -7.79 -7.67 -5.33
CA SER A 128 -9.18 -7.23 -5.43
C SER A 128 -10.11 -8.06 -4.56
N THR A 129 -10.62 -7.45 -3.50
CA THR A 129 -11.45 -8.12 -2.48
C THR A 129 -12.78 -7.40 -2.20
N PRO A 130 -13.53 -6.87 -3.20
CA PRO A 130 -14.78 -6.18 -2.92
C PRO A 130 -15.84 -7.11 -2.33
N LEU A 131 -16.77 -6.56 -1.55
CA LEU A 131 -17.99 -7.25 -1.16
C LEU A 131 -18.76 -7.68 -2.41
N ARG A 132 -19.30 -8.89 -2.39
CA ARG A 132 -20.08 -9.43 -3.51
C ARG A 132 -21.29 -8.53 -3.76
N LEU A 133 -21.59 -8.26 -5.04
CA LEU A 133 -22.69 -7.41 -5.52
C LEU A 133 -22.49 -5.88 -5.36
N GLU A 134 -21.43 -5.43 -4.67
CA GLU A 134 -21.16 -3.99 -4.47
C GLU A 134 -20.21 -3.40 -5.54
N GLU A 135 -19.44 -4.24 -6.23
CA GLU A 135 -18.59 -3.84 -7.35
C GLU A 135 -19.26 -4.22 -8.67
N ALA A 136 -19.58 -3.22 -9.50
CA ALA A 136 -20.28 -3.45 -10.77
C ALA A 136 -19.42 -4.20 -11.80
N SER A 137 -18.14 -3.82 -11.93
CA SER A 137 -17.19 -4.46 -12.84
C SER A 137 -15.77 -4.44 -12.27
N GLY A 138 -15.28 -3.25 -11.87
CA GLY A 138 -13.88 -3.02 -11.53
C GLY A 138 -13.00 -2.96 -12.79
N THR A 139 -12.40 -1.81 -13.08
CA THR A 139 -11.56 -1.57 -14.28
C THR A 139 -10.15 -1.11 -13.92
N SER A 140 -9.71 -1.47 -12.72
CA SER A 140 -8.39 -1.12 -12.16
C SER A 140 -7.26 -1.89 -12.82
#